data_AF-A0A2R6M1V1-F1
#
_entry.id   AF-A0A2R6M1V1-F1
#
_cell.length_a   1.000
_cell.length_b   1.000
_cell.length_c   1.000
_cell.angle_alpha   90.00
_cell.angle_beta   90.00
_cell.angle_gamma   90.00
#
_symmetry.space_group_name_H-M   'P 1'
#
loop_
_entity.id
_entity.type
_entity.pdbx_description
1 polymer ?
#
loop_
_entity_poly.entity_id
_entity_poly.type
_entity_poly.pdbx_seq_one_letter_code
_entity_poly.pdbx_strand_id
1 'polypeptide(L)'
;VPVETVTTAVEIDGTRHHLVTVNEITSRRERRQQSEVLHRILRHNLRNDLTVILGHAGRLQSRFDGDVADMATTIRETAEDLRGLTDAAKDAAQLIDRDTVRKPVDVVKLLREELRSLQSPPDLTVETEFPDQQYVLADSGVSSRPRT
;
A
#
# COMPACT_ATOMS: atom_id res chain seq x y z
N VAL A 1 -13.04 -10.90 -25.64
CA VAL A 1 -13.30 -11.45 -24.29
C VAL A 1 -11.97 -11.58 -23.56
N PRO A 2 -11.78 -10.92 -22.40
CA PRO A 2 -10.55 -11.06 -21.63
C PRO A 2 -10.40 -12.50 -21.13
N VAL A 3 -9.30 -13.15 -21.50
CA VAL A 3 -8.97 -14.52 -21.11
C VAL A 3 -7.60 -14.57 -20.43
N GLU A 4 -7.44 -15.49 -19.50
CA GLU A 4 -6.16 -15.88 -18.91
C GLU A 4 -5.79 -17.25 -19.46
N THR A 5 -4.57 -17.34 -20.00
CA THR A 5 -4.08 -18.58 -20.60
C THR A 5 -2.88 -19.08 -19.82
N VAL A 6 -2.96 -20.31 -19.31
CA VAL A 6 -1.83 -21.01 -18.69
C VAL A 6 -1.37 -22.10 -19.65
N THR A 7 -0.11 -22.02 -20.07
CA THR A 7 0.51 -23.05 -20.92
C THR A 7 1.55 -23.79 -20.10
N THR A 8 1.33 -25.09 -19.89
CA THR A 8 2.29 -25.97 -19.22
C THR A 8 2.82 -26.97 -20.24
N ALA A 9 4.14 -27.10 -20.35
CA ALA A 9 4.74 -28.18 -21.11
C ALA A 9 4.74 -29.46 -20.26
N VAL A 10 4.24 -30.56 -20.82
CA VAL A 10 4.20 -31.87 -20.17
C VAL A 10 4.81 -32.89 -21.11
N GLU A 11 5.65 -33.79 -20.59
CA GLU A 11 6.26 -34.85 -21.36
C GLU A 11 5.52 -36.16 -21.09
N ILE A 12 5.01 -36.79 -22.14
CA ILE A 12 4.26 -38.05 -22.07
C ILE A 12 4.90 -38.98 -23.10
N ASP A 13 5.38 -40.13 -22.66
CA ASP A 13 6.05 -41.16 -23.49
C ASP A 13 7.19 -40.60 -24.37
N GLY A 14 8.02 -39.72 -23.78
CA GLY A 14 9.16 -39.10 -24.48
C GLY A 14 8.77 -38.05 -25.53
N THR A 15 7.49 -37.69 -25.64
CA THR A 15 6.99 -36.66 -26.54
C THR A 15 6.52 -35.44 -25.72
N ARG A 16 7.01 -34.25 -26.10
CA ARG A 16 6.64 -32.99 -25.46
C ARG A 16 5.26 -32.52 -25.96
N HIS A 17 4.34 -32.36 -25.03
CA HIS A 17 3.00 -31.83 -25.25
C HIS A 17 2.86 -30.47 -24.55
N HIS A 18 1.99 -29.62 -25.08
CA HIS A 18 1.62 -28.36 -24.44
C HIS A 18 0.16 -28.44 -24.01
N LEU A 19 -0.10 -28.37 -22.71
CA LEU A 19 -1.43 -28.20 -22.15
C LEU A 19 -1.72 -26.70 -22.08
N VAL A 20 -2.78 -26.27 -22.75
CA VAL A 20 -3.25 -24.88 -22.73
C VAL A 20 -4.60 -24.84 -22.05
N THR A 21 -4.69 -24.14 -20.92
CA THR A 21 -5.98 -23.83 -20.28
C THR A 21 -6.32 -22.38 -20.55
N VAL A 22 -7.52 -22.12 -21.06
CA VAL A 22 -8.04 -20.77 -21.35
C VAL A 22 -9.23 -20.53 -20.42
N ASN A 23 -9.10 -19.58 -19.50
CA ASN A 23 -10.17 -19.19 -18.59
C ASN A 23 -10.66 -17.80 -18.97
N GLU A 24 -11.97 -17.64 -19.16
CA GLU A 24 -12.58 -16.32 -19.26
C GLU A 24 -12.55 -15.62 -17.90
N ILE A 25 -12.12 -14.36 -17.88
CA ILE A 25 -11.95 -13.58 -16.64
C ILE A 25 -12.77 -12.29 -16.63
N THR A 26 -13.73 -12.15 -17.54
CA THR A 26 -14.58 -10.95 -17.68
C THR A 26 -15.23 -10.56 -16.35
N SER A 27 -16.00 -11.46 -15.73
CA SER A 27 -16.71 -11.17 -14.47
C SER A 27 -15.77 -10.96 -13.28
N ARG A 28 -14.56 -11.52 -13.31
CA ARG A 28 -13.54 -11.29 -12.26
C ARG A 28 -12.91 -9.90 -12.44
N ARG A 29 -12.62 -9.50 -13.67
CA ARG A 29 -12.12 -8.16 -14.01
C ARG A 29 -13.12 -7.07 -13.68
N GLU A 30 -14.39 -7.24 -14.05
CA GLU A 30 -15.43 -6.24 -13.77
C GLU A 30 -15.64 -6.02 -12.26
N ARG A 31 -15.70 -7.11 -11.48
CA ARG A 31 -15.81 -7.03 -10.01
C ARG A 31 -14.61 -6.32 -9.37
N ARG A 32 -13.40 -6.61 -9.83
CA ARG A 32 -12.18 -5.90 -9.38
C ARG A 32 -12.25 -4.42 -9.73
N GLN A 33 -12.54 -4.10 -10.99
CA GLN A 33 -12.60 -2.72 -11.46
C GLN A 33 -13.68 -1.90 -10.74
N GLN A 34 -14.85 -2.49 -10.47
CA GLN A 34 -15.90 -1.87 -9.65
C GLN A 34 -15.42 -1.63 -8.22
N SER A 35 -14.72 -2.59 -7.61
CA SER A 35 -14.16 -2.44 -6.26
C SER A 35 -13.07 -1.36 -6.21
N GLU A 36 -12.18 -1.30 -7.19
CA GLU A 36 -11.13 -0.27 -7.29
C GLU A 36 -11.72 1.14 -7.42
N VAL A 37 -12.74 1.31 -8.27
CA VAL A 37 -13.45 2.58 -8.44
C VAL A 37 -14.17 2.97 -7.15
N LEU A 38 -14.88 2.04 -6.51
CA LEU A 38 -15.59 2.31 -5.25
C LEU A 38 -14.63 2.72 -4.14
N HIS A 39 -13.56 1.96 -3.92
CA HIS A 39 -12.52 2.31 -2.94
C HIS A 39 -11.86 3.65 -3.25
N ARG A 40 -11.67 3.99 -4.53
CA ARG A 40 -11.12 5.29 -4.93
C ARG A 40 -12.08 6.44 -4.64
N ILE A 41 -13.36 6.29 -4.96
CA ILE A 41 -14.39 7.32 -4.70
C ILE A 41 -14.56 7.52 -3.19
N LEU A 42 -14.72 6.43 -2.44
CA LEU A 42 -14.90 6.47 -1.00
C LEU A 42 -13.72 7.19 -0.33
N ARG A 43 -12.49 6.82 -0.70
CA ARG A 43 -11.27 7.48 -0.19
C ARG A 43 -11.21 8.94 -0.56
N HIS A 44 -11.53 9.30 -1.81
CA HIS A 44 -11.50 10.69 -2.24
C HIS A 44 -12.48 11.55 -1.43
N ASN A 45 -13.71 11.05 -1.24
CA ASN A 45 -14.72 11.75 -0.44
C ASN A 45 -14.28 11.89 1.01
N LEU A 46 -13.86 10.79 1.65
CA LEU A 46 -13.35 10.81 3.02
C LEU A 46 -12.17 11.77 3.17
N ARG A 47 -11.20 11.76 2.23
CA ARG A 47 -10.03 12.65 2.30
C ARG A 47 -10.43 14.12 2.12
N ASN A 48 -11.39 14.42 1.25
CA ASN A 48 -11.90 15.78 1.05
C ASN A 48 -12.64 16.27 2.30
N ASP A 49 -13.56 15.47 2.82
CA ASP A 49 -14.36 15.81 4.00
C ASP A 49 -13.46 16.01 5.23
N LEU A 50 -12.49 15.11 5.44
CA LEU A 50 -11.50 15.24 6.51
C LEU A 50 -10.61 16.47 6.34
N THR A 51 -10.22 16.83 5.11
CA THR A 51 -9.44 18.06 4.86
C THR A 51 -10.23 19.30 5.28
N VAL A 52 -11.51 19.35 4.98
CA VAL A 52 -12.40 20.45 5.38
C VAL A 52 -12.55 20.49 6.91
N ILE A 53 -12.81 19.35 7.55
CA ILE A 53 -12.95 19.24 9.01
C ILE A 53 -11.68 19.70 9.72
N LEU A 54 -10.51 19.23 9.29
CA LEU A 54 -9.22 19.64 9.85
C LEU A 54 -8.97 21.14 9.69
N GLY A 55 -9.34 21.71 8.54
CA GLY A 55 -9.27 23.15 8.31
C GLY A 55 -10.17 23.95 9.26
N HIS A 56 -11.39 23.48 9.52
CA HIS A 56 -12.28 24.11 10.49
C HIS A 56 -11.77 23.97 11.94
N ALA A 57 -11.30 22.78 12.33
CA ALA A 57 -10.74 22.55 13.65
C ALA A 57 -9.53 23.45 13.93
N GLY A 58 -8.59 23.57 12.98
CA GLY A 58 -7.46 24.49 13.11
C GLY A 58 -7.86 25.96 13.18
N ARG A 59 -8.93 26.36 12.48
CA ARG A 59 -9.50 27.73 12.59
C ARG A 59 -10.17 27.99 13.93
N LEU A 60 -10.76 26.98 14.56
CA LEU A 60 -11.33 27.09 15.90
C LEU A 60 -10.22 27.20 16.95
N GLN A 61 -9.21 26.33 16.89
CA GLN A 61 -8.05 26.38 17.81
C GLN A 61 -7.28 27.70 17.73
N SER A 62 -7.20 28.33 16.55
CA SER A 62 -6.47 29.60 16.38
C SER A 62 -7.26 30.85 16.80
N ARG A 63 -8.57 30.73 17.07
CA ARG A 63 -9.45 31.87 17.35
C ARG A 63 -10.03 31.88 18.75
N PHE A 64 -10.06 30.73 19.41
CA PHE A 64 -10.68 30.55 20.71
C PHE A 64 -9.71 29.86 21.66
N ASP A 65 -9.86 30.14 22.94
CA ASP A 65 -9.15 29.49 24.04
C ASP A 65 -10.14 28.73 24.94
N GLY A 66 -9.62 27.93 25.88
CA GLY A 66 -10.42 27.16 26.84
C GLY A 66 -11.22 26.04 26.17
N ASP A 67 -12.42 25.75 26.69
CA ASP A 67 -13.22 24.59 26.29
C ASP A 67 -13.43 24.46 24.77
N VAL A 68 -13.55 25.57 24.05
CA VAL A 68 -13.74 25.56 22.57
C VAL A 68 -12.46 25.10 21.85
N ALA A 69 -11.29 25.52 22.34
CA ALA A 69 -10.00 25.06 21.81
C ALA A 69 -9.79 23.57 22.08
N ASP A 70 -10.20 23.09 23.26
CA ASP A 70 -10.09 21.67 23.65
C ASP A 70 -11.02 20.79 22.81
N MET A 71 -12.26 21.24 22.56
CA MET A 71 -13.17 20.56 21.63
C MET A 71 -12.60 20.53 20.21
N ALA A 72 -12.00 21.63 19.74
CA ALA A 72 -11.39 21.69 18.42
C ALA A 72 -10.16 20.76 18.31
N THR A 73 -9.39 20.62 19.40
CA THR A 73 -8.29 19.65 19.49
C THR A 73 -8.81 18.22 19.33
N THR A 74 -9.88 17.87 20.05
CA THR A 74 -10.51 16.54 19.97
C THR A 74 -11.03 16.23 18.56
N ILE A 75 -11.66 17.21 17.89
CA ILE A 75 -12.12 17.07 16.50
C ILE A 75 -10.95 16.81 15.56
N ARG A 76 -9.85 17.56 15.73
CA ARG A 76 -8.64 17.40 14.91
C ARG A 76 -8.05 16.01 15.07
N GLU A 77 -7.85 15.55 16.29
CA GLU A 77 -7.30 14.21 16.59
C GLU A 77 -8.17 13.11 15.97
N THR A 78 -9.49 13.18 16.16
CA THR A 78 -10.43 12.22 15.57
C THR A 78 -10.35 12.20 14.03
N ALA A 79 -10.24 13.37 13.41
CA ALA A 79 -10.13 13.48 11.96
C ALA A 79 -8.76 12.98 11.43
N GLU A 80 -7.68 13.14 12.20
CA GLU A 80 -6.37 12.59 11.88
C GLU A 80 -6.36 11.06 11.97
N ASP A 81 -6.99 10.49 13.00
CA ASP A 81 -7.14 9.03 13.15
C ASP A 81 -7.94 8.43 11.98
N LEU A 82 -9.07 9.05 11.61
CA LEU A 82 -9.87 8.62 10.46
C LEU A 82 -9.11 8.73 9.13
N ARG A 83 -8.25 9.74 8.99
CA ARG A 83 -7.37 9.87 7.82
C ARG A 83 -6.37 8.71 7.76
N GLY A 84 -5.76 8.38 8.90
CA GLY A 84 -4.86 7.23 9.02
C GLY A 84 -5.55 5.91 8.67
N LEU A 85 -6.78 5.69 9.16
CA LEU A 85 -7.58 4.52 8.83
C LEU A 85 -7.90 4.43 7.32
N THR A 86 -8.24 5.57 6.71
CA THR A 86 -8.52 5.66 5.27
C THR A 86 -7.29 5.31 4.42
N ASP A 87 -6.10 5.73 4.85
CA ASP A 87 -4.84 5.39 4.20
C ASP A 87 -4.47 3.90 4.41
N ALA A 88 -4.69 3.34 5.60
CA ALA A 88 -4.50 1.91 5.85
C ALA A 88 -5.44 1.03 5.01
N ALA A 89 -6.70 1.43 4.87
CA ALA A 89 -7.68 0.75 4.03
C ALA A 89 -7.26 0.75 2.54
N LYS A 90 -6.66 1.85 2.07
CA LYS A 90 -6.08 1.90 0.71
C LYS A 90 -4.97 0.87 0.53
N ASP A 91 -4.06 0.77 1.49
CA ASP A 91 -2.93 -0.16 1.39
C ASP A 91 -3.40 -1.62 1.43
N ALA A 92 -4.40 -1.93 2.27
CA ALA A 92 -5.05 -3.24 2.30
C ALA A 92 -5.74 -3.59 0.96
N ALA A 93 -6.49 -2.64 0.38
CA ALA A 93 -7.12 -2.84 -0.92
C ALA A 93 -6.10 -3.08 -2.05
N GLN A 94 -4.97 -2.36 -2.03
CA GLN A 94 -3.89 -2.58 -2.99
C GLN A 94 -3.22 -3.95 -2.84
N LEU A 95 -3.13 -4.49 -1.63
CA LEU A 95 -2.55 -5.82 -1.40
C LEU A 95 -3.47 -6.94 -1.90
N ILE A 96 -4.78 -6.80 -1.68
CA ILE A 96 -5.79 -7.80 -2.07
C ILE A 96 -5.91 -7.90 -3.60
N ASP A 97 -5.75 -6.79 -4.32
CA ASP A 97 -6.03 -6.75 -5.76
C ASP A 97 -4.84 -7.13 -6.65
N ARG A 98 -3.63 -7.28 -6.08
CA ARG A 98 -2.45 -7.67 -6.85
C ARG A 98 -2.44 -9.18 -7.10
N ASP A 99 -2.69 -9.58 -8.36
CA ASP A 99 -2.16 -10.84 -8.91
C ASP A 99 -0.63 -10.72 -8.94
N THR A 100 -0.01 -10.99 -7.79
CA THR A 100 1.37 -10.60 -7.51
C THR A 100 2.34 -11.60 -8.11
N VAL A 101 3.03 -11.23 -9.18
CA VAL A 101 4.22 -11.97 -9.64
C VAL A 101 5.35 -11.68 -8.66
N ARG A 102 5.60 -12.63 -7.75
CA ARG A 102 6.73 -12.53 -6.82
C ARG A 102 8.04 -12.62 -7.60
N LYS A 103 8.96 -11.69 -7.34
CA LYS A 103 10.28 -11.67 -7.98
C LYS A 103 11.37 -11.82 -6.92
N PRO A 104 12.53 -12.40 -7.25
CA PRO A 104 13.69 -12.35 -6.37
C PRO A 104 14.10 -10.90 -6.11
N VAL A 105 14.13 -10.51 -4.85
CA VAL A 105 14.54 -9.18 -4.38
C VAL A 105 15.66 -9.34 -3.35
N ASP A 106 16.77 -8.64 -3.55
CA ASP A 106 17.86 -8.57 -2.56
C ASP A 106 17.48 -7.60 -1.43
N VAL A 107 17.08 -8.17 -0.28
CA VAL A 107 16.60 -7.41 0.88
C VAL A 107 17.72 -6.61 1.52
N VAL A 108 18.95 -7.13 1.49
CA VAL A 108 20.11 -6.44 2.07
C VAL A 108 20.37 -5.14 1.32
N LYS A 109 20.28 -5.16 -0.01
CA LYS A 109 20.42 -3.95 -0.83
C LYS A 109 19.35 -2.89 -0.50
N LEU A 110 18.09 -3.30 -0.40
CA LEU A 110 16.98 -2.41 -0.01
C LEU A 110 17.21 -1.77 1.37
N LEU A 111 17.57 -2.58 2.37
CA LEU A 111 17.86 -2.09 3.72
C LEU A 111 19.02 -1.08 3.72
N ARG A 112 20.10 -1.34 2.97
CA ARG A 112 21.22 -0.40 2.83
C ARG A 112 20.80 0.91 2.15
N GLU A 113 19.92 0.88 1.16
CA GLU A 113 19.40 2.08 0.50
C GLU A 113 18.56 2.92 1.46
N GLU A 114 17.74 2.29 2.31
CA GLU A 114 16.96 2.99 3.33
C GLU A 114 17.79 3.56 4.46
N LEU A 115 18.79 2.82 4.93
CA LEU A 115 19.70 3.34 5.95
C LEU A 115 20.47 4.58 5.46
N ARG A 116 20.71 4.71 4.14
CA ARG A 116 21.27 5.93 3.54
C ARG A 116 20.25 7.06 3.41
N SER A 117 18.97 6.74 3.30
CA SER A 117 17.89 7.74 3.19
C SER A 117 17.57 8.38 4.55
N LEU A 118 17.91 7.70 5.65
CA LEU A 118 17.85 8.26 6.99
C LEU A 118 18.80 9.45 7.13
N GLN A 119 18.24 10.67 7.10
CA GLN A 119 18.91 11.85 7.64
C GLN A 119 18.94 11.70 9.17
N SER A 120 19.99 11.05 9.68
CA SER A 120 20.10 10.77 11.11
C SER A 120 20.43 12.05 11.88
N PRO A 121 19.69 12.36 12.96
CA PRO A 121 20.11 13.35 13.95
C PRO A 121 21.47 12.94 14.56
N PRO A 122 22.28 13.88 15.06
CA PRO A 122 23.63 13.61 15.56
C PRO A 122 23.73 12.58 16.70
N ASP A 123 22.64 12.28 17.41
CA ASP A 123 22.61 11.34 18.54
C ASP A 123 22.06 9.93 18.20
N LEU A 124 21.81 9.61 16.92
CA LEU A 124 21.32 8.28 16.53
C LEU A 124 22.45 7.43 15.92
N THR A 125 22.86 6.39 16.63
CA THR A 125 23.75 5.34 16.09
C THR A 125 22.93 4.13 15.67
N VAL A 126 23.08 3.71 14.41
CA VAL A 126 22.44 2.51 13.88
C VAL A 126 23.51 1.47 13.57
N GLU A 127 23.55 0.40 14.35
CA GLU A 127 24.40 -0.75 14.08
C GLU A 127 23.64 -1.78 13.23
N THR A 128 24.34 -2.35 12.25
CA THR A 128 23.74 -3.32 11.33
C THR A 128 24.69 -4.46 11.03
N GLU A 129 24.17 -5.67 11.09
CA GLU A 129 24.88 -6.89 10.69
C GLU A 129 24.05 -7.58 9.61
N PHE A 130 24.57 -7.59 8.38
CA PHE A 130 23.91 -8.21 7.23
C PHE A 130 24.89 -9.11 6.48
N PRO A 131 24.43 -10.23 5.90
CA PRO A 131 25.21 -10.94 4.89
C PRO A 131 25.42 -10.05 3.65
N ASP A 132 26.28 -10.45 2.71
CA ASP A 132 26.56 -9.65 1.51
C ASP A 132 25.29 -9.37 0.68
N GLN A 133 24.46 -10.41 0.51
CA GLN A 133 23.18 -10.38 -0.21
C GLN A 133 22.22 -11.41 0.40
N GLN A 134 20.92 -11.13 0.34
CA GLN A 134 19.90 -12.11 0.69
C GLN A 134 18.64 -11.92 -0.16
N TYR A 135 18.35 -12.91 -1.01
CA TYR A 135 17.21 -12.87 -1.91
C TYR A 135 15.97 -13.50 -1.29
N VAL A 136 14.84 -12.78 -1.35
CA VAL A 136 13.51 -13.31 -1.01
C VAL A 136 12.56 -13.11 -2.18
N LEU A 137 11.53 -13.96 -2.27
CA LEU A 137 10.45 -13.76 -3.21
C LEU A 137 9.47 -12.73 -2.64
N ALA A 138 9.52 -11.50 -3.15
CA ALA A 138 8.69 -10.39 -2.69
C ALA A 138 7.81 -9.84 -3.81
N ASP A 139 6.72 -9.17 -3.42
CA ASP A 139 5.98 -8.30 -4.33
C ASP A 139 6.89 -7.13 -4.75
N SER A 140 6.84 -6.76 -6.02
CA SER A 140 7.41 -5.52 -6.56
C SER A 140 7.02 -4.23 -5.79
N GLY A 141 6.04 -4.28 -4.89
CA GLY A 141 5.67 -3.21 -3.96
C GLY A 141 6.51 -3.06 -2.69
N VAL A 142 7.50 -3.92 -2.43
CA VAL A 142 8.48 -3.70 -1.36
C VAL A 142 9.48 -2.62 -1.82
N SER A 143 8.98 -1.43 -2.14
CA SER A 143 9.76 -0.21 -1.99
C SER A 143 9.39 0.33 -0.62
N SER A 144 10.39 0.47 0.25
CA SER A 144 10.26 1.19 1.51
C SER A 144 9.37 2.42 1.35
N ARG A 145 8.32 2.50 2.16
CA ARG A 145 7.71 3.78 2.47
C ARG A 145 8.40 4.29 3.73
N PRO A 146 9.03 5.47 3.70
CA PRO A 146 9.39 6.13 4.94
C PRO A 146 8.08 6.41 5.70
N ARG A 147 7.97 5.87 6.92
CA ARG A 147 6.97 6.34 7.87
C ARG A 147 7.42 7.72 8.33
N THR A 148 6.71 8.75 7.91
CA THR A 148 6.83 10.11 8.44
C THR A 148 6.21 10.19 9.84
#